data_AF-A0A9X1NJZ2-F1
#
_entry.id   AF-A0A9X1NJZ2-F1
#
_cell.length_a   1.000
_cell.length_b   1.000
_cell.length_c   1.000
_cell.angle_alpha   90.00
_cell.angle_beta   90.00
_cell.angle_gamma   90.00
#
_symmetry.space_group_name_H-M   'P 1'
#
loop_
_entity.id
_entity.type
_entity.pdbx_description
1 polymer ?
#
loop_
_entity_poly.entity_id
_entity_poly.type
_entity_poly.pdbx_seq_one_letter_code
_entity_poly.pdbx_strand_id
1 'polypeptide(L)'
;MTRILPPLELDPGELPYGPRRWWGGPLDVEGLALASVGLATAAVDDLLDRPGALRASSPRIASAFNSLGYLQINGRRPLGFAELSGFFPTADGWIRTHANYPHHADRLRRALGASTAEDVGERLTRLSALDAEQLIGDAGGIAAVVRTRRQWLDSPMADAPLPRDWISFDVGSSPGAAWRPGADLPLSGLRVLDFTRVIAGPVASRTLAALGADVLRIDSPSLPEPVDQHIDSGFGKRTALLDLGQGPEQLLELADVVLLGYRNGALDRFGLSPEALRERYPALIVINLDAWGTTGPWAQRRGFDSIVQAATGIADVYRQRNGRPGALPVQALDHATGYGMVAATVGLVTARLRHGVSGIARLSLVRAADLLFRSKAPDVPVQGVADPELITTDSPYGELRYVPSPFDLYGAPLTYPHPPRLYGEDAPVW
;
A
#
# COMPACT_ATOMS: atom_id res chain seq x y z
N MET A 1 -4.88 -6.17 27.94
CA MET A 1 -4.18 -6.50 26.67
C MET A 1 -3.05 -5.50 26.50
N THR A 2 -1.83 -5.95 26.25
CA THR A 2 -0.71 -5.06 25.89
C THR A 2 -1.03 -4.42 24.55
N ARG A 3 -0.99 -3.08 24.50
CA ARG A 3 -1.24 -2.33 23.28
C ARG A 3 -0.01 -2.44 22.38
N ILE A 4 -0.17 -2.96 21.15
CA ILE A 4 0.94 -3.21 20.22
C ILE A 4 1.48 -1.90 19.61
N LEU A 5 0.59 -0.96 19.29
CA LEU A 5 0.92 0.36 18.76
C LEU A 5 0.06 1.46 19.39
N PRO A 6 0.57 2.70 19.50
CA PRO A 6 -0.27 3.86 19.81
C PRO A 6 -1.37 4.07 18.73
N PRO A 7 -2.44 4.82 19.03
CA PRO A 7 -3.43 5.15 18.00
C PRO A 7 -2.80 6.06 16.95
N LEU A 8 -3.31 5.99 15.71
CA LEU A 8 -2.91 6.97 14.70
C LEU A 8 -3.66 8.29 14.93
N GLU A 9 -2.90 9.38 15.10
CA GLU A 9 -3.43 10.73 15.22
C GLU A 9 -2.95 11.58 14.03
N LEU A 10 -3.88 12.12 13.23
CA LEU A 10 -3.55 12.92 12.05
C LEU A 10 -3.20 14.38 12.36
N ASP A 11 -3.60 14.84 13.55
CA ASP A 11 -3.30 16.19 14.05
C ASP A 11 -2.68 16.12 15.46
N PRO A 12 -1.42 15.70 15.59
CA PRO A 12 -0.75 15.59 16.89
C PRO A 12 -0.17 16.93 17.38
N GLY A 13 -0.57 18.09 16.82
CA GLY A 13 0.00 19.39 17.13
C GLY A 13 1.29 19.69 16.35
N GLU A 14 2.36 20.15 17.02
CA GLU A 14 3.67 20.30 16.39
C GLU A 14 4.24 18.93 16.01
N LEU A 15 4.08 18.56 14.75
CA LEU A 15 4.69 17.36 14.18
C LEU A 15 6.21 17.49 14.26
N PRO A 16 6.95 16.45 14.70
CA PRO A 16 8.42 16.47 14.74
C PRO A 16 9.05 16.57 13.35
N TYR A 17 8.24 16.47 12.29
CA TYR A 17 8.65 16.40 10.90
C TYR A 17 8.76 17.77 10.22
N GLY A 18 8.12 18.82 10.73
CA GLY A 18 8.11 20.17 10.13
C GLY A 18 6.72 20.68 9.72
N PRO A 19 6.62 21.84 9.04
CA PRO A 19 5.33 22.47 8.73
C PRO A 19 4.53 21.69 7.68
N ARG A 20 3.20 21.80 7.78
CA ARG A 20 2.22 21.12 6.91
C ARG A 20 1.81 22.01 5.73
N ARG A 21 2.46 21.93 4.56
CA ARG A 21 2.28 22.92 3.47
C ARG A 21 2.39 22.37 2.04
N TRP A 22 2.33 21.07 1.79
CA TRP A 22 2.62 20.52 0.45
C TRP A 22 1.42 20.45 -0.47
N TRP A 23 0.34 19.90 0.09
CA TRP A 23 -0.83 19.52 -0.68
C TRP A 23 -2.03 20.25 -0.11
N GLY A 24 -2.57 21.15 -0.93
CA GLY A 24 -3.89 21.69 -0.67
C GLY A 24 -4.96 20.65 -0.91
N GLY A 25 -6.11 20.86 -0.30
CA GLY A 25 -7.29 20.09 -0.60
C GLY A 25 -8.25 20.03 0.57
N PRO A 26 -9.47 19.52 0.30
CA PRO A 26 -10.51 19.38 1.31
C PRO A 26 -10.24 18.28 2.34
N LEU A 27 -9.32 17.34 2.06
CA LEU A 27 -8.98 16.24 2.96
C LEU A 27 -7.52 16.33 3.41
N ASP A 28 -7.26 15.79 4.60
CA ASP A 28 -5.99 15.94 5.28
C ASP A 28 -4.92 14.91 4.86
N VAL A 29 -4.52 14.99 3.58
CA VAL A 29 -3.58 14.04 2.97
C VAL A 29 -2.19 14.13 3.60
N GLU A 30 -1.75 15.35 3.91
CA GLU A 30 -0.44 15.59 4.53
C GLU A 30 -0.41 15.06 5.98
N GLY A 31 -1.50 15.20 6.73
CA GLY A 31 -1.63 14.58 8.05
C GLY A 31 -1.54 13.07 8.01
N LEU A 32 -2.26 12.45 7.06
CA LEU A 32 -2.18 11.01 6.84
C LEU A 32 -0.74 10.56 6.51
N ALA A 33 -0.04 11.30 5.65
CA ALA A 33 1.33 10.97 5.29
C ALA A 33 2.29 11.07 6.48
N LEU A 34 2.25 12.19 7.21
CA LEU A 34 3.11 12.44 8.37
C LEU A 34 2.82 11.48 9.52
N ALA A 35 1.54 11.22 9.82
CA ALA A 35 1.15 10.33 10.90
C ALA A 35 1.51 8.86 10.60
N SER A 36 1.31 8.40 9.36
CA SER A 36 1.62 7.01 9.00
C SER A 36 3.13 6.73 9.05
N VAL A 37 3.96 7.65 8.55
CA VAL A 37 5.42 7.56 8.68
C VAL A 37 5.83 7.67 10.15
N GLY A 38 5.19 8.57 10.91
CA GLY A 38 5.49 8.74 12.32
C GLY A 38 5.12 7.55 13.20
N LEU A 39 4.09 6.79 12.82
CA LEU A 39 3.77 5.52 13.47
C LEU A 39 4.87 4.47 13.22
N ALA A 40 5.45 4.46 12.01
CA ALA A 40 6.58 3.58 11.67
C ALA A 40 7.86 3.97 12.43
N THR A 41 8.17 5.26 12.56
CA THR A 41 9.31 5.72 13.36
C THR A 41 9.15 5.38 14.84
N ALA A 42 7.97 5.64 15.41
CA ALA A 42 7.67 5.29 16.80
C ALA A 42 7.81 3.79 17.07
N ALA A 43 7.39 2.93 16.13
CA ALA A 43 7.54 1.48 16.26
C ALA A 43 9.02 1.05 16.28
N VAL A 44 9.87 1.66 15.44
CA VAL A 44 11.32 1.37 15.40
C VAL A 44 12.03 1.90 16.64
N ASP A 45 11.67 3.09 17.11
CA ASP A 45 12.19 3.65 18.37
C ASP A 45 11.84 2.74 19.55
N ASP A 46 10.62 2.20 19.60
CA ASP A 46 10.20 1.24 20.62
C ASP A 46 10.99 -0.07 20.52
N LEU A 47 11.17 -0.64 19.32
CA LEU A 47 11.99 -1.84 19.11
C LEU A 47 13.41 -1.68 19.67
N LEU A 48 14.01 -0.52 19.46
CA LEU A 48 15.39 -0.22 19.84
C LEU A 48 15.54 0.30 21.26
N ASP A 49 14.42 0.56 21.96
CA ASP A 49 14.42 1.28 23.25
C ASP A 49 15.22 2.60 23.17
N ARG A 50 15.09 3.31 22.04
CA ARG A 50 15.89 4.48 21.72
C ARG A 50 15.06 5.51 20.96
N PRO A 51 14.43 6.47 21.67
CA PRO A 51 13.69 7.55 21.03
C PRO A 51 14.52 8.37 20.04
N GLY A 52 13.95 8.64 18.87
CA GLY A 52 14.57 9.36 17.78
C GLY A 52 15.70 8.62 17.07
N ALA A 53 15.76 7.29 17.19
CA ALA A 53 16.69 6.45 16.43
C ALA A 53 16.34 6.48 14.94
N LEU A 54 15.05 6.41 14.60
CA LEU A 54 14.55 6.63 13.25
C LEU A 54 13.83 7.98 13.17
N ARG A 55 14.30 8.85 12.30
CA ARG A 55 13.68 10.17 12.05
C ARG A 55 13.30 10.28 10.59
N ALA A 56 12.30 11.09 10.30
CA ALA A 56 11.98 11.50 8.95
C ALA A 56 11.86 13.02 8.92
N SER A 57 11.85 13.61 7.73
CA SER A 57 11.53 15.03 7.56
C SER A 57 10.32 15.20 6.66
N SER A 58 9.58 16.27 6.90
CA SER A 58 8.41 16.67 6.13
C SER A 58 8.67 16.53 4.62
N PRO A 59 9.61 17.26 4.00
CA PRO A 59 9.77 17.25 2.54
C PRO A 59 10.14 15.87 1.97
N ARG A 60 10.90 15.06 2.71
CA ARG A 60 11.25 13.70 2.29
C ARG A 60 10.07 12.74 2.34
N ILE A 61 9.18 12.88 3.33
CA ILE A 61 7.92 12.13 3.39
C ILE A 61 7.06 12.44 2.17
N ALA A 62 6.88 13.72 1.85
CA ALA A 62 6.12 14.16 0.68
C ALA A 62 6.64 13.54 -0.62
N SER A 63 7.96 13.54 -0.78
CA SER A 63 8.64 13.00 -1.96
C SER A 63 8.54 11.49 -2.05
N ALA A 64 8.66 10.79 -0.92
CA ALA A 64 8.49 9.34 -0.86
C ALA A 64 7.07 8.87 -1.18
N PHE A 65 6.05 9.69 -0.85
CA PHE A 65 4.65 9.46 -1.23
C PHE A 65 4.37 9.68 -2.73
N ASN A 66 5.31 10.29 -3.45
CA ASN A 66 5.24 10.50 -4.90
C ASN A 66 6.44 9.85 -5.61
N SER A 67 7.02 8.77 -5.07
CA SER A 67 8.28 8.20 -5.56
C SER A 67 8.25 7.85 -7.05
N LEU A 68 7.17 7.23 -7.52
CA LEU A 68 6.99 6.87 -8.92
C LEU A 68 6.93 8.10 -9.85
N GLY A 69 6.39 9.23 -9.36
CA GLY A 69 6.30 10.47 -10.12
C GLY A 69 7.65 11.17 -10.33
N TYR A 70 8.63 10.88 -9.47
CA TYR A 70 10.00 11.37 -9.55
C TYR A 70 10.98 10.40 -10.22
N LEU A 71 10.63 9.11 -10.29
CA LEU A 71 11.48 8.09 -10.90
C LEU A 71 11.80 8.42 -12.38
N GLN A 72 13.08 8.30 -12.74
CA GLN A 72 13.55 8.31 -14.11
C GLN A 72 14.36 7.04 -14.39
N ILE A 73 14.13 6.43 -15.55
CA ILE A 73 14.81 5.22 -16.04
C ILE A 73 15.43 5.59 -17.38
N ASN A 74 16.76 5.73 -17.44
CA ASN A 74 17.48 6.28 -18.59
C ASN A 74 16.87 7.62 -19.08
N GLY A 75 16.55 8.51 -18.13
CA GLY A 75 15.90 9.80 -18.40
C GLY A 75 14.40 9.75 -18.70
N ARG A 76 13.81 8.57 -18.93
CA ARG A 76 12.36 8.39 -19.15
C ARG A 76 11.60 8.33 -17.84
N ARG A 77 10.50 9.07 -17.71
CA ARG A 77 9.56 8.92 -16.58
C ARG A 77 8.56 7.78 -16.82
N PRO A 78 8.26 6.95 -15.81
CA PRO A 78 7.15 6.00 -15.85
C PRO A 78 5.79 6.62 -16.13
N LEU A 79 4.90 5.83 -16.72
CA LEU A 79 3.47 6.16 -16.79
C LEU A 79 2.77 5.62 -15.55
N GLY A 80 2.11 6.49 -14.78
CA GLY A 80 1.39 6.07 -13.56
C GLY A 80 0.08 5.32 -13.85
N PHE A 81 -0.67 5.77 -14.85
CA PHE A 81 -1.95 5.14 -15.24
C PHE A 81 -1.95 4.79 -16.73
N ALA A 82 -2.46 3.61 -17.05
CA ALA A 82 -2.74 3.22 -18.43
C ALA A 82 -3.94 4.01 -18.98
N GLU A 83 -4.06 4.08 -20.30
CA GLU A 83 -5.11 4.82 -21.03
C GLU A 83 -6.53 4.53 -20.51
N LEU A 84 -6.83 3.26 -20.23
CA LEU A 84 -8.14 2.81 -19.77
C LEU A 84 -8.34 2.89 -18.25
N SER A 85 -7.38 3.43 -17.50
CA SER A 85 -7.48 3.66 -16.05
C SER A 85 -7.87 5.10 -15.75
N GLY A 86 -9.16 5.37 -15.93
CA GLY A 86 -9.67 6.73 -16.06
C GLY A 86 -10.98 6.97 -15.30
N PHE A 87 -11.33 8.24 -15.16
CA PHE A 87 -12.72 8.62 -14.90
C PHE A 87 -13.44 8.77 -16.24
N PHE A 88 -14.57 8.09 -16.37
CA PHE A 88 -15.42 8.09 -17.55
C PHE A 88 -16.83 8.56 -17.16
N PRO A 89 -17.46 9.43 -17.96
CA PRO A 89 -18.85 9.81 -17.76
C PRO A 89 -19.76 8.61 -18.05
N THR A 90 -20.86 8.52 -17.30
CA THR A 90 -21.96 7.57 -17.50
C THR A 90 -23.27 8.32 -17.74
N ALA A 91 -24.37 7.62 -18.01
CA ALA A 91 -25.66 8.25 -18.32
C ALA A 91 -26.18 9.16 -17.18
N ASP A 92 -25.80 8.86 -15.94
CA ASP A 92 -26.28 9.48 -14.71
C ASP A 92 -25.17 9.93 -13.75
N GLY A 93 -23.90 9.84 -14.16
CA GLY A 93 -22.79 10.11 -13.25
C GLY A 93 -21.41 9.83 -13.83
N TRP A 94 -20.55 9.25 -13.00
CA TRP A 94 -19.17 8.94 -13.35
C TRP A 94 -18.77 7.59 -12.78
N ILE A 95 -17.89 6.91 -13.51
CA ILE A 95 -17.25 5.67 -13.07
C ILE A 95 -15.74 5.82 -13.14
N ARG A 96 -15.04 5.21 -12.18
CA ARG A 96 -13.58 5.04 -12.18
C ARG A 96 -13.26 3.62 -12.58
N THR A 97 -12.52 3.42 -13.66
CA THR A 97 -12.00 2.11 -14.08
C THR A 97 -10.55 1.94 -13.65
N HIS A 98 -10.12 0.69 -13.48
CA HIS A 98 -8.72 0.34 -13.27
C HIS A 98 -8.29 -0.76 -14.24
N ALA A 99 -7.51 -0.37 -15.24
CA ALA A 99 -7.03 -1.18 -16.35
C ALA A 99 -5.51 -1.03 -16.56
N ASN A 100 -4.74 -0.82 -15.48
CA ASN A 100 -3.27 -0.68 -15.54
C ASN A 100 -2.55 -1.96 -16.02
N TYR A 101 -3.20 -3.11 -15.92
CA TYR A 101 -2.67 -4.40 -16.36
C TYR A 101 -3.33 -4.82 -17.67
N PRO A 102 -2.62 -5.45 -18.61
CA PRO A 102 -3.21 -5.91 -19.88
C PRO A 102 -4.47 -6.77 -19.67
N HIS A 103 -4.40 -7.75 -18.76
CA HIS A 103 -5.55 -8.61 -18.46
C HIS A 103 -6.72 -7.88 -17.78
N HIS A 104 -6.50 -6.73 -17.13
CA HIS A 104 -7.59 -5.87 -16.63
C HIS A 104 -8.22 -5.06 -17.77
N ALA A 105 -7.40 -4.50 -18.67
CA ALA A 105 -7.88 -3.82 -19.88
C ALA A 105 -8.72 -4.75 -20.75
N ASP A 106 -8.28 -6.00 -20.93
CA ASP A 106 -9.02 -6.99 -21.71
C ASP A 106 -10.38 -7.34 -21.08
N ARG A 107 -10.46 -7.44 -19.75
CA ARG A 107 -11.72 -7.68 -19.04
C ARG A 107 -12.68 -6.49 -19.20
N LEU A 108 -12.17 -5.26 -19.07
CA LEU A 108 -12.97 -4.05 -19.30
C LEU A 108 -13.52 -3.99 -20.73
N ARG A 109 -12.66 -4.21 -21.73
CA ARG A 109 -13.06 -4.25 -23.14
C ARG A 109 -14.10 -5.33 -23.42
N ARG A 110 -13.90 -6.56 -22.91
CA ARG A 110 -14.88 -7.64 -23.06
C ARG A 110 -16.21 -7.32 -22.38
N ALA A 111 -16.19 -6.75 -21.18
CA ALA A 111 -17.41 -6.38 -20.45
C ALA A 111 -18.30 -5.42 -21.26
N LEU A 112 -17.66 -4.46 -21.94
CA LEU A 112 -18.36 -3.45 -22.73
C LEU A 112 -18.57 -3.89 -24.19
N GLY A 113 -17.95 -4.98 -24.64
CA GLY A 113 -17.88 -5.34 -26.06
C GLY A 113 -17.17 -4.28 -26.89
N ALA A 114 -16.15 -3.62 -26.31
CA ALA A 114 -15.45 -2.48 -26.89
C ALA A 114 -14.09 -2.87 -27.50
N SER A 115 -13.74 -2.27 -28.63
CA SER A 115 -12.47 -2.55 -29.33
C SER A 115 -11.39 -1.49 -29.11
N THR A 116 -11.77 -0.23 -28.87
CA THR A 116 -10.86 0.91 -28.68
C THR A 116 -11.15 1.63 -27.36
N ALA A 117 -10.27 2.54 -26.95
CA ALA A 117 -10.51 3.36 -25.76
C ALA A 117 -11.65 4.36 -25.93
N GLU A 118 -11.82 4.90 -27.14
CA GLU A 118 -12.96 5.73 -27.52
C GLU A 118 -14.28 4.96 -27.38
N ASP A 119 -14.34 3.74 -27.90
CA ASP A 119 -15.51 2.85 -27.81
C ASP A 119 -15.85 2.50 -26.35
N VAL A 120 -14.84 2.30 -25.50
CA VAL A 120 -15.05 2.15 -24.04
C VAL A 120 -15.76 3.39 -23.47
N GLY A 121 -15.27 4.58 -23.79
CA GLY A 121 -15.86 5.84 -23.33
C GLY A 121 -17.31 6.02 -23.80
N GLU A 122 -17.56 5.83 -25.10
CA GLU A 122 -18.90 5.96 -25.68
C GLU A 122 -19.91 5.01 -25.04
N ARG A 123 -19.53 3.75 -24.80
CA ARG A 123 -20.44 2.77 -24.22
C ARG A 123 -20.79 3.09 -22.78
N LEU A 124 -19.83 3.56 -22.00
CA LEU A 124 -20.05 3.96 -20.62
C LEU A 124 -21.07 5.10 -20.53
N THR A 125 -21.10 6.03 -21.50
CA THR A 125 -22.11 7.11 -21.53
C THR A 125 -23.56 6.63 -21.67
N ARG A 126 -23.77 5.40 -22.13
CA ARG A 126 -25.11 4.81 -22.36
C ARG A 126 -25.60 3.95 -21.20
N LEU A 127 -24.76 3.68 -20.21
CA LEU A 127 -25.08 2.87 -19.03
C LEU A 127 -25.25 3.78 -17.82
N SER A 128 -26.11 3.40 -16.87
CA SER A 128 -26.03 3.99 -15.53
C SER A 128 -24.70 3.62 -14.88
N ALA A 129 -24.22 4.43 -13.94
CA ALA A 129 -22.95 4.17 -13.27
C ALA A 129 -22.98 2.82 -12.54
N LEU A 130 -24.10 2.49 -11.91
CA LEU A 130 -24.28 1.23 -11.19
C LEU A 130 -24.31 0.03 -12.16
N ASP A 131 -25.04 0.12 -13.27
CA ASP A 131 -25.07 -0.96 -14.27
C ASP A 131 -23.68 -1.18 -14.87
N ALA A 132 -22.93 -0.10 -15.14
CA ALA A 132 -21.55 -0.21 -15.62
C ALA A 132 -20.62 -0.85 -14.57
N GLU A 133 -20.72 -0.45 -13.29
CA GLU A 133 -19.94 -1.03 -12.20
C GLU A 133 -20.21 -2.54 -12.06
N GLN A 134 -21.49 -2.94 -12.13
CA GLN A 134 -21.93 -4.32 -12.05
C GLN A 134 -21.45 -5.13 -13.27
N LEU A 135 -21.73 -4.66 -14.48
CA LEU A 135 -21.34 -5.30 -15.74
C LEU A 135 -19.83 -5.55 -15.82
N ILE A 136 -19.02 -4.54 -15.46
CA ILE A 136 -17.56 -4.67 -15.45
C ILE A 136 -17.10 -5.63 -14.35
N GLY A 137 -17.73 -5.57 -13.17
CA GLY A 137 -17.43 -6.45 -12.04
C GLY A 137 -17.69 -7.92 -12.37
N ASP A 138 -18.83 -8.23 -12.99
CA ASP A 138 -19.24 -9.59 -13.36
C ASP A 138 -18.31 -10.21 -14.41
N ALA A 139 -17.73 -9.38 -15.28
CA ALA A 139 -16.68 -9.79 -16.22
C ALA A 139 -15.27 -9.94 -15.56
N GLY A 140 -15.18 -9.76 -14.24
CA GLY A 140 -13.92 -9.78 -13.48
C GLY A 140 -13.04 -8.55 -13.68
N GLY A 141 -13.58 -7.51 -14.32
CA GLY A 141 -12.96 -6.20 -14.44
C GLY A 141 -12.99 -5.43 -13.12
N ILE A 142 -12.38 -4.25 -13.10
CA ILE A 142 -12.29 -3.42 -11.91
C ILE A 142 -12.78 -2.03 -12.25
N ALA A 143 -13.89 -1.65 -11.62
CA ALA A 143 -14.44 -0.31 -11.67
C ALA A 143 -15.19 0.00 -10.38
N ALA A 144 -15.36 1.28 -10.08
CA ALA A 144 -16.27 1.76 -9.06
C ALA A 144 -17.02 3.01 -9.51
N VAL A 145 -18.30 3.10 -9.18
CA VAL A 145 -19.08 4.34 -9.27
C VAL A 145 -18.41 5.41 -8.42
N VAL A 146 -18.31 6.62 -8.97
CA VAL A 146 -17.93 7.81 -8.21
C VAL A 146 -19.12 8.22 -7.36
N ARG A 147 -19.07 7.87 -6.08
CA ARG A 147 -20.11 8.19 -5.10
C ARG A 147 -19.79 9.49 -4.39
N THR A 148 -20.80 10.17 -3.87
CA THR A 148 -20.59 11.15 -2.79
C THR A 148 -20.30 10.41 -1.48
N ARG A 149 -19.73 11.11 -0.48
CA ARG A 149 -19.53 10.49 0.84
C ARG A 149 -20.84 10.02 1.48
N ARG A 150 -21.95 10.74 1.26
CA ARG A 150 -23.27 10.35 1.75
C ARG A 150 -23.74 9.04 1.11
N GLN A 151 -23.68 8.95 -0.22
CA GLN A 151 -24.03 7.73 -0.95
C GLN A 151 -23.19 6.52 -0.52
N TRP A 152 -21.91 6.73 -0.19
CA TRP A 152 -21.07 5.67 0.38
C TRP A 152 -21.57 5.20 1.75
N LEU A 153 -21.84 6.14 2.67
CA LEU A 153 -22.29 5.84 4.03
C LEU A 153 -23.68 5.21 4.08
N ASP A 154 -24.52 5.46 3.06
CA ASP A 154 -25.85 4.86 2.94
C ASP A 154 -25.81 3.52 2.16
N SER A 155 -24.62 3.02 1.78
CA SER A 155 -24.47 1.78 1.03
C SER A 155 -24.37 0.56 1.95
N PRO A 156 -24.73 -0.65 1.46
CA PRO A 156 -24.57 -1.89 2.23
C PRO A 156 -23.14 -2.18 2.67
N MET A 157 -22.15 -1.55 2.03
CA MET A 157 -20.75 -1.70 2.40
C MET A 157 -20.40 -0.89 3.66
N ALA A 158 -21.05 0.26 3.89
CA ALA A 158 -20.81 1.06 5.09
C ALA A 158 -21.44 0.44 6.35
N ASP A 159 -22.50 -0.35 6.20
CA ASP A 159 -23.13 -1.11 7.28
C ASP A 159 -22.29 -2.33 7.72
N ALA A 160 -21.29 -2.71 6.92
CA ALA A 160 -20.41 -3.83 7.25
C ALA A 160 -19.58 -3.53 8.51
N PRO A 161 -19.48 -4.47 9.46
CA PRO A 161 -18.72 -4.26 10.68
C PRO A 161 -17.22 -4.21 10.36
N LEU A 162 -16.68 -3.00 10.25
CA LEU A 162 -15.24 -2.76 10.15
C LEU A 162 -14.69 -2.25 11.50
N PRO A 163 -13.49 -2.68 11.92
CA PRO A 163 -12.85 -2.12 13.11
C PRO A 163 -12.71 -0.60 13.01
N ARG A 164 -12.95 0.11 14.11
CA ARG A 164 -12.84 1.57 14.15
C ARG A 164 -11.42 2.07 13.98
N ASP A 165 -10.46 1.36 14.58
CA ASP A 165 -9.04 1.67 14.47
C ASP A 165 -8.60 1.52 13.02
N TRP A 166 -7.44 2.07 12.65
CA TRP A 166 -6.90 1.90 11.30
C TRP A 166 -6.13 0.60 11.11
N ILE A 167 -5.47 0.12 12.17
CA ILE A 167 -4.79 -1.16 12.23
C ILE A 167 -5.46 -1.98 13.32
N SER A 168 -5.89 -3.19 13.00
CA SER A 168 -6.48 -4.12 13.98
C SER A 168 -5.53 -5.28 14.21
N PHE A 169 -5.36 -5.66 15.48
CA PHE A 169 -4.46 -6.73 15.90
C PHE A 169 -5.26 -7.89 16.48
N ASP A 170 -4.92 -9.10 16.04
CA ASP A 170 -5.44 -10.36 16.56
C ASP A 170 -4.22 -11.18 16.99
N VAL A 171 -3.96 -11.19 18.29
CA VAL A 171 -2.71 -11.66 18.87
C VAL A 171 -2.95 -12.80 19.86
N GLY A 172 -1.98 -13.71 19.92
CA GLY A 172 -1.98 -14.83 20.84
C GLY A 172 -0.58 -15.08 21.41
N SER A 173 -0.51 -16.01 22.37
CA SER A 173 0.79 -16.48 22.85
C SER A 173 1.57 -17.11 21.70
N SER A 174 2.84 -16.77 21.63
CA SER A 174 3.78 -17.26 20.62
C SER A 174 4.99 -17.83 21.34
N PRO A 175 5.60 -18.92 20.83
CA PRO A 175 6.97 -19.23 21.22
C PRO A 175 7.84 -18.01 20.91
N GLY A 176 8.73 -17.66 21.84
CA GLY A 176 9.66 -16.55 21.64
C GLY A 176 10.56 -16.81 20.43
N ALA A 177 11.00 -15.76 19.74
CA ALA A 177 11.93 -15.87 18.63
C ALA A 177 13.38 -15.70 19.07
N ALA A 178 14.31 -16.38 18.40
CA ALA A 178 15.75 -16.21 18.61
C ALA A 178 16.30 -14.91 18.01
N TRP A 179 15.63 -14.36 16.98
CA TRP A 179 16.03 -13.13 16.31
C TRP A 179 16.18 -11.95 17.30
N ARG A 180 17.13 -11.05 17.06
CA ARG A 180 17.37 -9.83 17.84
C ARG A 180 17.68 -8.67 16.90
N PRO A 181 17.35 -7.42 17.26
CA PRO A 181 17.70 -6.25 16.47
C PRO A 181 19.20 -6.16 16.22
N GLY A 182 19.59 -5.77 15.00
CA GLY A 182 20.98 -5.52 14.63
C GLY A 182 21.49 -4.19 15.18
N ALA A 183 22.81 -4.08 15.37
CA ALA A 183 23.44 -2.85 15.85
C ALA A 183 23.40 -1.73 14.80
N ASP A 184 23.75 -2.05 13.55
CA ASP A 184 23.84 -1.07 12.46
C ASP A 184 22.49 -0.82 11.80
N LEU A 185 21.78 -1.90 11.45
CA LEU A 185 20.44 -1.86 10.89
C LEU A 185 19.49 -2.66 11.79
N PRO A 186 18.35 -2.07 12.21
CA PRO A 186 17.52 -2.62 13.28
C PRO A 186 16.84 -3.94 12.91
N LEU A 187 16.60 -4.21 11.62
CA LEU A 187 15.92 -5.41 11.14
C LEU A 187 16.87 -6.44 10.51
N SER A 188 18.18 -6.27 10.66
CA SER A 188 19.18 -7.23 10.15
C SER A 188 18.88 -8.66 10.56
N GLY A 189 18.82 -9.57 9.59
CA GLY A 189 18.55 -10.99 9.80
C GLY A 189 17.08 -11.36 9.98
N LEU A 190 16.15 -10.39 9.98
CA LEU A 190 14.72 -10.66 9.97
C LEU A 190 14.29 -11.08 8.56
N ARG A 191 13.65 -12.24 8.41
CA ARG A 191 13.23 -12.76 7.11
C ARG A 191 11.78 -12.40 6.82
N VAL A 192 11.55 -11.66 5.73
CA VAL A 192 10.22 -11.18 5.33
C VAL A 192 9.84 -11.80 3.99
N LEU A 193 8.77 -12.59 3.98
CA LEU A 193 8.15 -13.11 2.76
C LEU A 193 7.09 -12.12 2.29
N ASP A 194 7.27 -11.58 1.09
CA ASP A 194 6.39 -10.56 0.53
C ASP A 194 5.52 -11.14 -0.60
N PHE A 195 4.23 -11.37 -0.31
CA PHE A 195 3.19 -11.70 -1.29
C PHE A 195 2.31 -10.48 -1.59
N THR A 196 2.88 -9.29 -1.60
CA THR A 196 2.16 -8.06 -1.92
C THR A 196 2.53 -7.57 -3.31
N ARG A 197 1.70 -6.66 -3.83
CA ARG A 197 1.81 -6.11 -5.17
C ARG A 197 1.43 -4.64 -5.17
N VAL A 198 1.62 -4.01 -6.31
CA VAL A 198 1.18 -2.63 -6.56
C VAL A 198 2.02 -1.62 -5.75
N ILE A 199 1.46 -0.97 -4.72
CA ILE A 199 2.13 0.14 -4.00
C ILE A 199 2.22 -0.13 -2.50
N ALA A 200 1.09 -0.28 -1.79
CA ALA A 200 1.09 -0.31 -0.33
C ALA A 200 2.03 -1.36 0.28
N GLY A 201 1.88 -2.63 -0.10
CA GLY A 201 2.76 -3.68 0.38
C GLY A 201 4.21 -3.53 -0.10
N PRO A 202 4.47 -3.22 -1.39
CA PRO A 202 5.83 -2.96 -1.86
C PRO A 202 6.52 -1.75 -1.21
N VAL A 203 5.79 -0.71 -0.79
CA VAL A 203 6.28 0.39 0.05
C VAL A 203 6.73 -0.17 1.39
N ALA A 204 5.89 -0.99 2.04
CA ALA A 204 6.22 -1.60 3.32
C ALA A 204 7.49 -2.47 3.21
N SER A 205 7.54 -3.37 2.24
CA SER A 205 8.65 -4.31 2.08
C SER A 205 9.95 -3.63 1.66
N ARG A 206 9.89 -2.58 0.83
CA ARG A 206 11.06 -1.72 0.52
C ARG A 206 11.59 -1.01 1.76
N THR A 207 10.70 -0.49 2.61
CA THR A 207 11.10 0.17 3.87
C THR A 207 11.68 -0.83 4.87
N LEU A 208 11.10 -2.03 5.00
CA LEU A 208 11.66 -3.10 5.85
C LEU A 208 13.05 -3.52 5.37
N ALA A 209 13.26 -3.66 4.05
CA ALA A 209 14.58 -3.92 3.46
C ALA A 209 15.59 -2.80 3.75
N ALA A 210 15.18 -1.53 3.63
CA ALA A 210 16.03 -0.39 3.98
C ALA A 210 16.49 -0.44 5.45
N LEU A 211 15.63 -0.94 6.34
CA LEU A 211 15.93 -1.15 7.76
C LEU A 211 16.73 -2.44 8.05
N GLY A 212 17.12 -3.20 7.02
CA GLY A 212 18.01 -4.37 7.11
C GLY A 212 17.33 -5.74 7.00
N ALA A 213 16.01 -5.81 6.83
CA ALA A 213 15.33 -7.09 6.67
C ALA A 213 15.74 -7.80 5.36
N ASP A 214 15.86 -9.13 5.40
CA ASP A 214 16.02 -9.95 4.20
C ASP A 214 14.64 -10.22 3.59
N VAL A 215 14.31 -9.41 2.58
CA VAL A 215 13.00 -9.42 1.92
C VAL A 215 13.06 -10.23 0.64
N LEU A 216 12.27 -11.31 0.60
CA LEU A 216 12.02 -12.10 -0.60
C LEU A 216 10.57 -11.88 -1.04
N ARG A 217 10.39 -11.20 -2.17
CA ARG A 217 9.09 -11.04 -2.82
C ARG A 217 8.82 -12.20 -3.76
N ILE A 218 7.62 -12.78 -3.65
CA ILE A 218 7.16 -13.87 -4.50
C ILE A 218 5.96 -13.41 -5.34
N ASP A 219 6.14 -13.47 -6.66
CA ASP A 219 5.09 -13.18 -7.62
C ASP A 219 4.70 -14.42 -8.43
N SER A 220 3.45 -14.44 -8.93
CA SER A 220 3.00 -15.52 -9.82
C SER A 220 3.61 -15.35 -11.21
N PRO A 221 4.13 -16.43 -11.84
CA PRO A 221 4.63 -16.38 -13.22
C PRO A 221 3.54 -16.03 -14.24
N SER A 222 2.26 -16.19 -13.89
CA SER A 222 1.11 -15.96 -14.78
C SER A 222 0.55 -14.53 -14.72
N LEU A 223 0.95 -13.73 -13.73
CA LEU A 223 0.42 -12.40 -13.50
C LEU A 223 1.58 -11.46 -13.18
N PRO A 224 2.45 -11.10 -14.14
CA PRO A 224 3.61 -10.26 -13.87
C PRO A 224 3.22 -8.86 -13.40
N GLU A 225 4.09 -8.23 -12.63
CA GLU A 225 4.01 -6.82 -12.26
C GLU A 225 4.48 -5.92 -13.41
N PRO A 226 3.88 -4.74 -13.62
CA PRO A 226 4.44 -3.74 -14.52
C PRO A 226 5.87 -3.39 -14.12
N VAL A 227 6.79 -3.46 -15.09
CA VAL A 227 8.24 -3.32 -14.83
C VAL A 227 8.58 -1.99 -14.16
N ASP A 228 7.97 -0.88 -14.58
CA ASP A 228 8.22 0.44 -13.99
C ASP A 228 7.82 0.50 -12.50
N GLN A 229 6.77 -0.23 -12.12
CA GLN A 229 6.31 -0.32 -10.73
C GLN A 229 7.23 -1.20 -9.89
N HIS A 230 7.78 -2.27 -10.48
CA HIS A 230 8.84 -3.04 -9.86
C HIS A 230 10.11 -2.19 -9.67
N ILE A 231 10.51 -1.39 -10.66
CA ILE A 231 11.70 -0.52 -10.54
C ILE A 231 11.52 0.52 -9.43
N ASP A 232 10.36 1.15 -9.29
CA ASP A 232 10.14 2.09 -8.18
C ASP A 232 10.24 1.37 -6.82
N SER A 233 9.58 0.23 -6.68
CA SER A 233 9.38 -0.40 -5.37
C SER A 233 10.40 -1.49 -5.02
N GLY A 234 11.28 -1.89 -5.94
CA GLY A 234 12.12 -3.09 -5.84
C GLY A 234 13.44 -2.93 -5.08
N PHE A 235 13.78 -1.71 -4.63
CA PHE A 235 15.03 -1.43 -3.92
C PHE A 235 15.21 -2.31 -2.68
N GLY A 236 16.41 -2.87 -2.51
CA GLY A 236 16.78 -3.70 -1.37
C GLY A 236 16.14 -5.08 -1.29
N LYS A 237 15.36 -5.52 -2.29
CA LYS A 237 14.62 -6.79 -2.26
C LYS A 237 15.16 -7.81 -3.24
N ARG A 238 15.03 -9.10 -2.87
CA ARG A 238 15.02 -10.21 -3.83
C ARG A 238 13.62 -10.40 -4.39
N THR A 239 13.51 -10.76 -5.67
CA THR A 239 12.23 -11.05 -6.31
C THR A 239 12.31 -12.35 -7.11
N ALA A 240 11.43 -13.28 -6.81
CA ALA A 240 11.37 -14.58 -7.47
C ALA A 240 9.96 -14.87 -8.01
N LEU A 241 9.88 -15.61 -9.11
CA LEU A 241 8.62 -16.17 -9.60
C LEU A 241 8.41 -17.56 -9.00
N LEU A 242 7.23 -17.80 -8.43
CA LEU A 242 6.84 -19.11 -7.92
C LEU A 242 5.37 -19.39 -8.26
N ASP A 243 5.12 -20.54 -8.85
CA ASP A 243 3.77 -21.09 -8.87
C ASP A 243 3.45 -21.65 -7.48
N LEU A 244 2.55 -20.97 -6.76
CA LEU A 244 2.14 -21.39 -5.42
C LEU A 244 1.47 -22.77 -5.39
N GLY A 245 1.02 -23.29 -6.54
CA GLY A 245 0.57 -24.68 -6.66
C GLY A 245 1.69 -25.71 -6.41
N GLN A 246 2.96 -25.31 -6.50
CA GLN A 246 4.14 -26.12 -6.16
C GLN A 246 4.53 -26.02 -4.68
N GLY A 247 3.87 -25.15 -3.91
CA GLY A 247 4.05 -25.04 -2.46
C GLY A 247 5.08 -24.00 -2.00
N PRO A 248 4.72 -23.02 -1.15
CA PRO A 248 5.65 -22.07 -0.52
C PRO A 248 6.17 -22.52 0.86
N GLU A 249 5.96 -23.78 1.26
CA GLU A 249 6.18 -24.28 2.62
C GLU A 249 7.58 -24.03 3.16
N GLN A 250 8.61 -24.35 2.37
CA GLN A 250 10.00 -24.18 2.79
C GLN A 250 10.34 -22.72 3.08
N LEU A 251 9.73 -21.80 2.33
CA LEU A 251 9.87 -20.38 2.58
C LEU A 251 9.14 -20.01 3.88
N LEU A 252 7.89 -20.42 4.05
CA LEU A 252 7.10 -20.12 5.25
C LEU A 252 7.73 -20.65 6.54
N GLU A 253 8.38 -21.82 6.50
CA GLU A 253 9.10 -22.40 7.63
C GLU A 253 10.28 -21.54 8.10
N LEU A 254 10.87 -20.76 7.19
CA LEU A 254 12.04 -19.92 7.45
C LEU A 254 11.68 -18.45 7.70
N ALA A 255 10.46 -18.03 7.37
CA ALA A 255 10.03 -16.65 7.47
C ALA A 255 9.71 -16.23 8.91
N ASP A 256 10.07 -15.00 9.27
CA ASP A 256 9.62 -14.36 10.50
C ASP A 256 8.29 -13.62 10.31
N VAL A 257 8.14 -13.04 9.12
CA VAL A 257 7.03 -12.17 8.75
C VAL A 257 6.53 -12.57 7.36
N VAL A 258 5.22 -12.63 7.18
CA VAL A 258 4.57 -12.70 5.87
C VAL A 258 3.73 -11.46 5.66
N LEU A 259 3.91 -10.80 4.51
CA LEU A 259 3.07 -9.71 4.04
C LEU A 259 2.10 -10.25 2.97
N LEU A 260 0.80 -10.06 3.18
CA LEU A 260 -0.26 -10.47 2.24
C LEU A 260 -0.95 -9.22 1.68
N GLY A 261 -1.07 -9.13 0.35
CA GLY A 261 -1.64 -7.95 -0.33
C GLY A 261 -2.60 -8.28 -1.47
N TYR A 262 -3.30 -9.42 -1.39
CA TYR A 262 -4.31 -9.81 -2.37
C TYR A 262 -5.72 -9.61 -1.79
N ARG A 263 -6.75 -9.58 -2.66
CA ARG A 263 -8.15 -9.60 -2.21
C ARG A 263 -8.38 -10.81 -1.28
N ASN A 264 -9.20 -10.63 -0.25
CA ASN A 264 -9.51 -11.71 0.69
C ASN A 264 -10.01 -12.96 -0.05
N GLY A 265 -9.56 -14.14 0.38
CA GLY A 265 -9.88 -15.42 -0.25
C GLY A 265 -8.99 -15.83 -1.43
N ALA A 266 -8.19 -14.92 -1.99
CA ALA A 266 -7.47 -15.20 -3.23
C ALA A 266 -6.34 -16.22 -3.09
N LEU A 267 -5.74 -16.31 -1.89
CA LEU A 267 -4.61 -17.20 -1.60
C LEU A 267 -5.00 -18.39 -0.70
N ASP A 268 -6.24 -18.46 -0.22
CA ASP A 268 -6.71 -19.49 0.71
C ASP A 268 -6.52 -20.91 0.17
N ARG A 269 -6.71 -21.09 -1.14
CA ARG A 269 -6.49 -22.40 -1.80
C ARG A 269 -5.04 -22.91 -1.73
N PHE A 270 -4.09 -22.04 -1.38
CA PHE A 270 -2.68 -22.36 -1.18
C PHE A 270 -2.31 -22.44 0.30
N GLY A 271 -3.28 -22.42 1.22
CA GLY A 271 -3.04 -22.42 2.67
C GLY A 271 -2.50 -21.09 3.21
N LEU A 272 -2.63 -20.00 2.45
CA LEU A 272 -2.09 -18.68 2.79
C LEU A 272 -3.17 -17.71 3.35
N SER A 273 -4.29 -18.23 3.87
CA SER A 273 -5.18 -17.37 4.65
C SER A 273 -4.50 -16.97 5.96
N PRO A 274 -4.72 -15.76 6.49
CA PRO A 274 -4.09 -15.33 7.73
C PRO A 274 -4.30 -16.29 8.91
N GLU A 275 -5.50 -16.86 9.00
CA GLU A 275 -5.87 -17.82 10.04
C GLU A 275 -5.14 -19.16 9.87
N ALA A 276 -5.07 -19.69 8.64
CA ALA A 276 -4.35 -20.94 8.37
C ALA A 276 -2.84 -20.79 8.62
N LEU A 277 -2.26 -19.64 8.25
CA LEU A 277 -0.86 -19.33 8.53
C LEU A 277 -0.59 -19.28 10.04
N ARG A 278 -1.47 -18.64 10.81
CA ARG A 278 -1.33 -18.56 12.27
C ARG A 278 -1.46 -19.92 12.95
N GLU A 279 -2.34 -20.79 12.45
CA GLU A 279 -2.50 -22.14 12.95
C GLU A 279 -1.27 -23.01 12.65
N ARG A 280 -0.76 -22.96 11.41
CA ARG A 280 0.36 -23.79 10.95
C ARG A 280 1.72 -23.28 11.45
N TYR A 281 1.88 -21.96 11.59
CA TYR A 281 3.13 -21.32 11.99
C TYR A 281 2.87 -20.32 13.15
N PRO A 282 2.70 -20.79 14.40
CA PRO A 282 2.30 -19.93 15.52
C PRO A 282 3.25 -18.77 15.85
N ALA A 283 4.53 -18.89 15.46
CA ALA A 283 5.54 -17.84 15.64
C ALA A 283 5.51 -16.76 14.55
N LEU A 284 4.87 -17.05 13.42
CA LEU A 284 4.88 -16.22 12.23
C LEU A 284 4.03 -14.97 12.46
N ILE A 285 4.59 -13.82 12.08
CA ILE A 285 3.86 -12.56 12.08
C ILE A 285 3.19 -12.41 10.72
N VAL A 286 1.88 -12.19 10.71
CA VAL A 286 1.11 -12.02 9.46
C VAL A 286 0.59 -10.60 9.36
N ILE A 287 0.98 -9.89 8.30
CA ILE A 287 0.46 -8.57 7.99
C ILE A 287 -0.45 -8.68 6.77
N ASN A 288 -1.74 -8.53 6.97
CA ASN A 288 -2.75 -8.67 5.93
C ASN A 288 -3.28 -7.30 5.49
N LEU A 289 -3.15 -7.03 4.20
CA LEU A 289 -3.66 -5.85 3.53
C LEU A 289 -4.69 -6.24 2.46
N ASP A 290 -5.83 -5.56 2.49
CA ASP A 290 -6.80 -5.58 1.40
C ASP A 290 -7.35 -4.17 1.08
N ALA A 291 -8.30 -4.06 0.15
CA ALA A 291 -8.89 -2.77 -0.19
C ALA A 291 -10.11 -2.39 0.67
N TRP A 292 -10.92 -3.35 1.11
CA TRP A 292 -12.32 -3.14 1.54
C TRP A 292 -12.62 -3.61 2.97
N GLY A 293 -11.67 -4.22 3.66
CA GLY A 293 -11.85 -5.00 4.88
C GLY A 293 -12.30 -6.44 4.63
N THR A 294 -12.39 -7.21 5.71
CA THR A 294 -12.71 -8.65 5.68
C THR A 294 -14.20 -8.96 5.82
N THR A 295 -15.06 -7.95 5.89
CA THR A 295 -16.51 -8.07 6.09
C THR A 295 -17.28 -7.29 5.03
N GLY A 296 -18.57 -7.57 4.90
CA GLY A 296 -19.45 -6.88 3.95
C GLY A 296 -19.41 -7.42 2.52
N PRO A 297 -20.27 -6.89 1.65
CA PRO A 297 -20.47 -7.40 0.29
C PRO A 297 -19.22 -7.27 -0.60
N TRP A 298 -18.29 -6.37 -0.27
CA TRP A 298 -17.07 -6.17 -1.06
C TRP A 298 -15.81 -6.78 -0.45
N ALA A 299 -15.94 -7.58 0.63
CA ALA A 299 -14.79 -8.19 1.32
C ALA A 299 -13.85 -8.96 0.37
N GLN A 300 -14.40 -9.64 -0.64
CA GLN A 300 -13.63 -10.43 -1.61
C GLN A 300 -13.43 -9.71 -2.96
N ARG A 301 -13.87 -8.45 -3.09
CA ARG A 301 -13.76 -7.67 -4.31
C ARG A 301 -12.31 -7.19 -4.52
N ARG A 302 -11.88 -7.08 -5.77
CA ARG A 302 -10.62 -6.39 -6.10
C ARG A 302 -10.75 -4.91 -5.75
N GLY A 303 -9.66 -4.29 -5.33
CA GLY A 303 -9.62 -2.86 -5.11
C GLY A 303 -8.19 -2.34 -5.25
N PHE A 304 -8.12 -1.04 -5.51
CA PHE A 304 -6.92 -0.25 -5.70
C PHE A 304 -7.21 1.11 -5.07
N ASP A 305 -6.19 1.85 -4.67
CA ASP A 305 -6.33 3.18 -4.07
C ASP A 305 -7.33 4.05 -4.87
N SER A 306 -7.10 4.22 -6.19
CA SER A 306 -8.00 5.03 -7.02
C SER A 306 -9.46 4.53 -7.08
N ILE A 307 -9.70 3.22 -6.93
CA ILE A 307 -11.05 2.64 -6.90
C ILE A 307 -11.71 2.92 -5.54
N VAL A 308 -10.95 2.81 -4.46
CA VAL A 308 -11.42 3.18 -3.11
C VAL A 308 -11.72 4.67 -3.05
N GLN A 309 -10.89 5.53 -3.64
CA GLN A 309 -11.16 6.98 -3.73
C GLN A 309 -12.50 7.28 -4.43
N ALA A 310 -12.80 6.58 -5.54
CA ALA A 310 -14.05 6.76 -6.25
C ALA A 310 -15.27 6.28 -5.45
N ALA A 311 -15.18 5.10 -4.84
CA ALA A 311 -16.29 4.51 -4.11
C ALA A 311 -16.61 5.24 -2.80
N THR A 312 -15.61 5.77 -2.11
CA THR A 312 -15.76 6.29 -0.73
C THR A 312 -16.15 7.76 -0.64
N GLY A 313 -16.19 8.49 -1.76
CA GLY A 313 -16.48 9.92 -1.79
C GLY A 313 -15.29 10.83 -2.07
N ILE A 314 -14.06 10.32 -2.03
CA ILE A 314 -12.86 11.16 -2.16
C ILE A 314 -12.82 11.82 -3.54
N ALA A 315 -13.09 11.07 -4.61
CA ALA A 315 -13.06 11.60 -5.98
C ALA A 315 -14.13 12.68 -6.24
N ASP A 316 -15.26 12.60 -5.54
CA ASP A 316 -16.34 13.58 -5.59
C ASP A 316 -15.94 14.89 -4.88
N VAL A 317 -15.32 14.76 -3.71
CA VAL A 317 -14.82 15.90 -2.92
C VAL A 317 -13.67 16.63 -3.65
N TYR A 318 -12.88 15.93 -4.45
CA TYR A 318 -11.79 16.50 -5.27
C TYR A 318 -12.23 16.94 -6.67
N ARG A 319 -13.53 17.09 -6.95
CA ARG A 319 -14.02 17.51 -8.27
C ARG A 319 -13.31 18.75 -8.80
N GLN A 320 -12.99 18.70 -10.09
CA GLN A 320 -12.44 19.82 -10.84
C GLN A 320 -13.53 20.85 -11.14
N ARG A 321 -13.14 22.08 -11.54
CA ARG A 321 -14.07 23.16 -11.89
C ARG A 321 -15.06 22.80 -13.00
N ASN A 322 -14.69 21.88 -13.89
CA ASN A 322 -15.55 21.38 -14.97
C ASN A 322 -16.49 20.23 -14.54
N GLY A 323 -16.54 19.90 -13.25
CA GLY A 323 -17.38 18.83 -12.70
C GLY A 323 -16.78 17.43 -12.80
N ARG A 324 -15.66 17.24 -13.51
CA ARG A 324 -14.95 15.95 -13.58
C ARG A 324 -14.45 15.54 -12.18
N PRO A 325 -14.66 14.28 -11.74
CA PRO A 325 -14.09 13.79 -10.49
C PRO A 325 -12.57 13.97 -10.44
N GLY A 326 -12.05 14.24 -9.24
CA GLY A 326 -10.62 14.37 -9.00
C GLY A 326 -10.03 13.16 -8.30
N ALA A 327 -8.77 13.30 -7.91
CA ALA A 327 -8.04 12.32 -7.13
C ALA A 327 -7.22 13.04 -6.05
N LEU A 328 -6.82 12.30 -5.03
CA LEU A 328 -5.77 12.74 -4.12
C LEU A 328 -4.48 13.09 -4.91
N PRO A 329 -3.65 14.00 -4.40
CA PRO A 329 -2.43 14.45 -5.07
C PRO A 329 -1.40 13.32 -5.31
N VAL A 330 -1.54 12.22 -4.57
CA VAL A 330 -0.72 11.00 -4.63
C VAL A 330 -1.60 9.79 -4.33
N GLN A 331 -1.07 8.56 -4.49
CA GLN A 331 -1.73 7.33 -4.01
C GLN A 331 -1.61 7.23 -2.47
N ALA A 332 -2.22 8.18 -1.77
CA ALA A 332 -2.01 8.39 -0.34
C ALA A 332 -2.53 7.24 0.52
N LEU A 333 -3.61 6.57 0.11
CA LEU A 333 -4.16 5.43 0.84
C LEU A 333 -3.16 4.27 0.78
N ASP A 334 -2.58 4.03 -0.39
CA ASP A 334 -1.57 2.98 -0.56
C ASP A 334 -0.30 3.28 0.24
N HIS A 335 0.31 4.46 0.04
CA HIS A 335 1.56 4.81 0.73
C HIS A 335 1.40 4.84 2.25
N ALA A 336 0.33 5.47 2.76
CA ALA A 336 0.08 5.50 4.19
C ALA A 336 -0.11 4.08 4.75
N THR A 337 -0.90 3.26 4.06
CA THR A 337 -1.12 1.87 4.51
C THR A 337 0.17 1.06 4.47
N GLY A 338 1.07 1.30 3.51
CA GLY A 338 2.41 0.72 3.49
C GLY A 338 3.24 1.06 4.73
N TYR A 339 3.28 2.33 5.15
CA TYR A 339 3.95 2.69 6.40
C TYR A 339 3.23 2.14 7.65
N GLY A 340 1.90 2.03 7.60
CA GLY A 340 1.13 1.31 8.63
C GLY A 340 1.52 -0.17 8.75
N MET A 341 1.79 -0.84 7.62
CA MET A 341 2.29 -2.22 7.60
C MET A 341 3.70 -2.33 8.20
N VAL A 342 4.58 -1.35 7.95
CA VAL A 342 5.90 -1.28 8.60
C VAL A 342 5.74 -1.19 10.12
N ALA A 343 4.91 -0.25 10.59
CA ALA A 343 4.65 -0.08 12.02
C ALA A 343 4.06 -1.34 12.65
N ALA A 344 3.09 -1.99 11.99
CA ALA A 344 2.48 -3.23 12.46
C ALA A 344 3.49 -4.39 12.52
N THR A 345 4.37 -4.50 11.52
CA THR A 345 5.45 -5.49 11.48
C THR A 345 6.37 -5.31 12.67
N VAL A 346 6.92 -4.10 12.83
CA VAL A 346 7.88 -3.79 13.88
C VAL A 346 7.23 -3.92 15.26
N GLY A 347 6.00 -3.43 15.45
CA GLY A 347 5.26 -3.56 16.70
C GLY A 347 5.01 -5.03 17.11
N LEU A 348 4.62 -5.90 16.17
CA LEU A 348 4.45 -7.32 16.45
C LEU A 348 5.79 -8.03 16.71
N VAL A 349 6.86 -7.65 16.01
CA VAL A 349 8.22 -8.14 16.30
C VAL A 349 8.63 -7.76 17.72
N THR A 350 8.44 -6.50 18.12
CA THR A 350 8.73 -6.04 19.49
C THR A 350 7.90 -6.77 20.53
N ALA A 351 6.60 -6.94 20.30
CA ALA A 351 5.72 -7.69 21.19
C ALA A 351 6.14 -9.16 21.33
N ARG A 352 6.59 -9.79 20.23
CA ARG A 352 7.10 -11.17 20.24
C ARG A 352 8.37 -11.26 21.09
N LEU A 353 9.28 -10.31 20.95
CA LEU A 353 10.54 -10.28 21.71
C LEU A 353 10.35 -10.02 23.20
N ARG A 354 9.49 -9.06 23.56
CA ARG A 354 9.34 -8.60 24.95
C ARG A 354 8.29 -9.36 25.74
N HIS A 355 7.29 -9.92 25.06
CA HIS A 355 6.09 -10.45 25.71
C HIS A 355 5.71 -11.87 25.24
N GLY A 356 6.43 -12.46 24.28
CA GLY A 356 6.07 -13.78 23.74
C GLY A 356 4.70 -13.77 23.08
N VAL A 357 4.36 -12.68 22.38
CA VAL A 357 3.08 -12.49 21.69
C VAL A 357 3.32 -12.28 20.20
N SER A 358 2.62 -13.03 19.36
CA SER A 358 2.61 -12.86 17.90
C SER A 358 1.16 -12.88 17.39
N GLY A 359 0.98 -12.62 16.09
CA GLY A 359 -0.33 -12.75 15.48
C GLY A 359 -0.47 -12.02 14.16
N ILE A 360 -1.70 -11.55 13.93
CA ILE A 360 -2.14 -10.97 12.67
C ILE A 360 -2.42 -9.48 12.86
N ALA A 361 -1.81 -8.64 12.03
CA ALA A 361 -2.26 -7.27 11.84
C ALA A 361 -3.08 -7.18 10.54
N ARG A 362 -4.23 -6.50 10.59
CA ARG A 362 -5.08 -6.25 9.41
C ARG A 362 -5.25 -4.76 9.15
N LEU A 363 -5.02 -4.38 7.90
CA LEU A 363 -5.18 -3.03 7.38
C LEU A 363 -6.02 -3.08 6.10
N SER A 364 -6.70 -1.98 5.77
CA SER A 364 -7.41 -1.88 4.51
C SER A 364 -7.42 -0.45 3.98
N LEU A 365 -7.38 -0.28 2.66
CA LEU A 365 -7.40 1.04 2.03
C LEU A 365 -8.67 1.84 2.39
N VAL A 366 -9.82 1.19 2.50
CA VAL A 366 -11.08 1.85 2.93
C VAL A 366 -10.98 2.46 4.34
N ARG A 367 -10.22 1.84 5.25
CA ARG A 367 -9.98 2.39 6.60
C ARG A 367 -9.06 3.62 6.54
N ALA A 368 -8.10 3.67 5.62
CA ALA A 368 -7.31 4.88 5.36
C ALA A 368 -8.18 6.01 4.77
N ALA A 369 -9.11 5.68 3.87
CA ALA A 369 -10.07 6.65 3.34
C ALA A 369 -11.01 7.19 4.44
N ASP A 370 -11.50 6.31 5.32
CA ASP A 370 -12.33 6.71 6.46
C ASP A 370 -11.59 7.60 7.46
N LEU A 371 -10.30 7.37 7.69
CA LEU A 371 -9.48 8.27 8.50
C LEU A 371 -9.47 9.70 7.93
N LEU A 372 -9.27 9.86 6.61
CA LEU A 372 -9.28 11.17 5.97
C LEU A 372 -10.62 11.90 6.17
N PHE A 373 -11.74 11.19 6.10
CA PHE A 373 -13.07 11.76 6.33
C PHE A 373 -13.38 12.07 7.80
N ARG A 374 -12.63 11.49 8.75
CA ARG A 374 -12.78 11.76 10.20
C ARG A 374 -11.88 12.91 10.65
N SER A 375 -10.88 13.29 9.87
CA SER A 375 -10.00 14.44 10.12
C SER A 375 -10.47 15.69 9.38
N LYS A 376 -10.11 16.86 9.91
CA LYS A 376 -10.28 18.14 9.22
C LYS A 376 -8.93 18.56 8.62
N ALA A 377 -8.91 18.85 7.32
CA ALA A 377 -7.73 19.44 6.69
C ALA A 377 -7.40 20.80 7.34
N PRO A 378 -6.13 21.06 7.68
CA PRO A 378 -5.74 22.35 8.23
C PRO A 378 -5.92 23.46 7.20
N ASP A 379 -6.37 24.64 7.65
CA ASP A 379 -6.48 25.84 6.82
C ASP A 379 -5.14 26.58 6.80
N VAL A 380 -4.20 26.07 6.01
CA VAL A 380 -2.82 26.56 5.93
C VAL A 380 -2.44 26.86 4.48
N PRO A 381 -1.70 27.95 4.20
CA PRO A 381 -1.26 28.26 2.85
C PRO A 381 -0.38 27.15 2.27
N VAL A 382 -0.77 26.66 1.10
CA VAL A 382 -0.02 25.67 0.34
C VAL A 382 1.23 26.32 -0.24
N GLN A 383 2.38 25.70 0.02
CA GLN A 383 3.68 26.07 -0.55
C GLN A 383 4.17 25.09 -1.62
N GLY A 384 3.61 23.88 -1.66
CA GLY A 384 4.05 22.82 -2.54
C GLY A 384 5.20 22.00 -1.95
N VAL A 385 5.53 20.89 -2.62
CA VAL A 385 6.73 20.10 -2.31
C VAL A 385 7.89 20.73 -3.05
N ALA A 386 8.95 21.13 -2.34
CA ALA A 386 10.19 21.55 -2.98
C ALA A 386 10.76 20.39 -3.81
N ASP A 387 11.48 20.70 -4.90
CA ASP A 387 12.11 19.66 -5.71
C ASP A 387 13.02 18.80 -4.83
N PRO A 388 12.79 17.47 -4.75
CA PRO A 388 13.59 16.62 -3.90
C PRO A 388 14.99 16.45 -4.46
N GLU A 389 15.93 16.24 -3.55
CA GLU A 389 17.22 15.66 -3.92
C GLU A 389 16.99 14.25 -4.47
N LEU A 390 17.39 14.02 -5.71
CA LEU A 390 17.33 12.72 -6.36
C LEU A 390 18.69 12.06 -6.33
N ILE A 391 18.71 10.75 -6.04
CA ILE A 391 19.90 9.92 -6.13
C ILE A 391 19.98 9.32 -7.53
N THR A 392 21.17 9.33 -8.12
CA THR A 392 21.48 8.61 -9.36
C THR A 392 22.22 7.30 -9.04
N THR A 393 21.81 6.20 -9.64
CA THR A 393 22.52 4.91 -9.51
C THR A 393 22.40 4.08 -10.78
N ASP A 394 23.42 3.27 -11.08
CA ASP A 394 23.35 2.26 -12.13
C ASP A 394 22.53 1.06 -11.66
N SER A 395 21.77 0.46 -12.57
CA SER A 395 20.97 -0.73 -12.30
C SER A 395 20.92 -1.66 -13.52
N PRO A 396 20.43 -2.91 -13.37
CA PRO A 396 20.13 -3.78 -14.50
C PRO A 396 19.12 -3.20 -15.51
N TYR A 397 18.39 -2.14 -15.15
CA TYR A 397 17.45 -1.43 -16.01
C TYR A 397 18.04 -0.16 -16.66
N GLY A 398 19.34 0.09 -16.43
CA GLY A 398 20.05 1.31 -16.80
C GLY A 398 20.14 2.32 -15.65
N GLU A 399 20.45 3.58 -15.97
CA GLU A 399 20.59 4.65 -14.99
C GLU A 399 19.22 4.97 -14.37
N LEU A 400 19.15 4.93 -13.04
CA LEU A 400 17.98 5.32 -12.27
C LEU A 400 18.23 6.66 -11.59
N ARG A 401 17.26 7.57 -11.66
CA ARG A 401 17.17 8.75 -10.79
C ARG A 401 15.91 8.66 -9.95
N TYR A 402 16.04 8.67 -8.63
CA TYR A 402 14.95 8.31 -7.72
C TYR A 402 15.02 9.07 -6.39
N VAL A 403 13.89 9.08 -5.66
CA VAL A 403 13.82 9.67 -4.33
C VAL A 403 14.45 8.74 -3.28
N PRO A 404 15.29 9.25 -2.36
CA PRO A 404 15.83 8.44 -1.27
C PRO A 404 14.73 7.96 -0.32
N SER A 405 15.08 7.02 0.55
CA SER A 405 14.28 6.71 1.74
C SER A 405 13.97 8.00 2.52
N PRO A 406 12.77 8.14 3.10
CA PRO A 406 12.43 9.35 3.84
C PRO A 406 13.11 9.45 5.21
N PHE A 407 13.91 8.45 5.60
CA PHE A 407 14.42 8.28 6.95
C PHE A 407 15.89 8.63 7.11
N ASP A 408 16.24 9.13 8.29
CA ASP A 408 17.58 9.10 8.87
C ASP A 408 17.59 8.08 10.02
N LEU A 409 18.56 7.18 10.04
CA LEU A 409 18.80 6.22 11.12
C LEU A 409 20.05 6.63 11.89
N TYR A 410 19.93 6.76 13.21
CA TYR A 410 21.00 7.21 14.10
C TYR A 410 21.64 8.55 13.69
N GLY A 411 20.87 9.42 13.03
CA GLY A 411 21.31 10.73 12.56
C GLY A 411 22.01 10.73 11.19
N ALA A 412 22.07 9.60 10.49
CA ALA A 412 22.60 9.50 9.13
C ALA A 412 21.49 9.10 8.13
N PRO A 413 21.54 9.57 6.87
CA PRO A 413 20.58 9.16 5.84
C PRO A 413 20.51 7.64 5.69
N LEU A 414 19.31 7.09 5.82
CA LEU A 414 19.07 5.67 5.56
C LEU A 414 19.06 5.45 4.05
N THR A 415 19.96 4.63 3.53
CA THR A 415 20.01 4.30 2.10
C THR A 415 19.38 2.94 1.82
N TYR A 416 18.96 2.71 0.58
CA TYR A 416 18.56 1.38 0.16
C TYR A 416 19.80 0.49 -0.04
N PRO A 417 19.78 -0.80 0.37
CA PRO A 417 20.94 -1.68 0.28
C PRO A 417 21.49 -1.87 -1.14
N HIS A 418 20.60 -1.92 -2.13
CA HIS A 418 20.94 -2.04 -3.54
C HIS A 418 19.79 -1.55 -4.43
N PRO A 419 20.05 -1.18 -5.71
CA PRO A 419 18.99 -0.91 -6.68
C PRO A 419 18.11 -2.15 -6.92
N PRO A 420 16.94 -2.00 -7.57
CA PRO A 420 16.08 -3.14 -7.94
C PRO A 420 16.85 -4.17 -8.76
N ARG A 421 16.71 -5.44 -8.38
CA ARG A 421 17.18 -6.59 -9.19
C ARG A 421 16.26 -6.83 -10.37
N LEU A 422 16.69 -7.65 -11.33
CA LEU A 422 15.83 -8.06 -12.43
C LEU A 422 14.61 -8.81 -11.89
N TYR A 423 13.44 -8.41 -12.38
CA TYR A 423 12.14 -8.87 -11.90
C TYR A 423 12.00 -10.38 -12.03
N GLY A 424 11.85 -11.04 -10.89
CA GLY A 424 11.57 -12.47 -10.84
C GLY A 424 12.76 -13.38 -11.13
N GLU A 425 13.98 -12.84 -11.23
CA GLU A 425 15.18 -13.62 -11.58
C GLU A 425 15.93 -14.21 -10.36
N ASP A 426 15.59 -13.81 -9.14
CA ASP A 426 16.14 -14.45 -7.95
C ASP A 426 15.52 -15.85 -7.75
N ALA A 427 16.26 -16.74 -7.08
CA ALA A 427 15.73 -18.05 -6.71
C ALA A 427 14.74 -17.92 -5.52
N PRO A 428 13.65 -18.70 -5.49
CA PRO A 428 12.68 -18.69 -4.39
C PRO A 428 13.19 -19.53 -3.20
N VAL A 429 14.37 -19.18 -2.67
CA VAL A 429 15.03 -19.82 -1.52
C VAL A 429 15.71 -18.77 -0.65
N TRP A 430 15.86 -19.05 0.65
CA TRP A 430 16.59 -18.15 1.55
C TRP A 430 18.10 -18.34 1.49
#